data_AF-N6X1M2-F1
#
_entry.id   AF-N6X1M2-F1
#
_cell.length_a   1.000
_cell.length_b   1.000
_cell.length_c   1.000
_cell.angle_alpha   90.00
_cell.angle_beta   90.00
_cell.angle_gamma   90.00
#
_symmetry.space_group_name_H-M   'P 1'
#
loop_
_entity.id
_entity.type
_entity.pdbx_description
1 polymer ?
#
loop_
_entity_poly.entity_id
_entity_poly.type
_entity_poly.pdbx_seq_one_letter_code
_entity_poly.pdbx_strand_id
1 'polypeptide(L)'
;MLRLALIVSTGKPGSGGGGMNTLTLPEKNGAKRETKDHRRILGKAGEETAAKILSEAGLVIRERNWRAGRIGELDLIAHEGEKTIIVEVRTRIGQRLGTPLESVDRRKIAKLRRLAGQWSSQNRLRQPICIDVIALGLPPQARERLPHIKEDTDLRTLGAEVTWVRGVA
;
A
#
# COMPACT_ATOMS: atom_id res chain seq x y z
N MET A 1 12.02 -33.23 34.85
CA MET A 1 10.99 -34.18 34.35
C MET A 1 11.48 -34.71 32.99
N LEU A 2 12.30 -35.77 32.93
CA LEU A 2 11.93 -37.21 32.82
C LEU A 2 10.73 -37.42 31.86
N ARG A 3 10.75 -38.21 30.77
CA ARG A 3 11.49 -39.43 30.35
C ARG A 3 11.66 -39.39 28.81
N LEU A 4 12.76 -39.81 28.18
CA LEU A 4 13.28 -41.18 27.91
C LEU A 4 12.25 -42.17 27.34
N ALA A 5 12.32 -42.44 26.03
CA ALA A 5 11.91 -43.72 25.45
C ALA A 5 12.90 -44.10 24.34
N LEU A 6 13.76 -45.06 24.71
CA LEU A 6 14.67 -45.81 23.89
C LEU A 6 13.86 -46.87 23.11
N ILE A 7 14.01 -46.94 21.79
CA ILE A 7 13.75 -48.19 21.05
C ILE A 7 14.98 -48.46 20.18
N VAL A 8 15.79 -49.40 20.65
CA VAL A 8 16.76 -50.12 19.83
C VAL A 8 16.01 -51.33 19.28
N SER A 9 15.96 -51.46 17.95
CA SER A 9 15.63 -52.72 17.28
C SER A 9 16.68 -52.98 16.22
N THR A 10 17.41 -54.07 16.41
CA THR A 10 18.40 -54.64 15.51
C THR A 10 17.72 -55.27 14.29
N GLY A 11 18.18 -54.94 13.08
CA GLY A 11 17.77 -55.60 11.83
C GLY A 11 18.70 -55.23 10.66
N LYS A 12 19.16 -56.24 9.92
CA LYS A 12 20.20 -56.28 8.88
C LYS A 12 20.02 -55.32 7.67
N PRO A 13 21.08 -55.10 6.85
CA PRO A 13 21.07 -54.15 5.75
C PRO A 13 20.33 -54.70 4.53
N GLY A 14 19.31 -53.97 4.07
CA GLY A 14 18.67 -54.15 2.78
C GLY A 14 18.98 -52.96 1.89
N SER A 15 19.76 -53.21 0.84
CA SER A 15 20.00 -52.30 -0.28
C SER A 15 18.68 -51.94 -0.98
N GLY A 16 18.31 -50.68 -0.97
CA GLY A 16 17.16 -50.16 -1.72
C GLY A 16 17.20 -48.64 -1.76
N GLY A 17 17.51 -48.08 -2.93
CA GLY A 17 17.53 -46.64 -3.16
C GLY A 17 16.15 -46.02 -2.94
N GLY A 18 16.02 -45.23 -1.88
CA GLY A 18 14.87 -44.37 -1.62
C GLY A 18 15.36 -42.93 -1.57
N GLY A 19 14.98 -42.15 -2.58
CA GLY A 19 15.33 -40.73 -2.69
C GLY A 19 14.96 -39.97 -1.42
N MET A 20 15.96 -39.30 -0.84
CA MET A 20 15.75 -38.30 0.20
C MET A 20 14.93 -37.17 -0.42
N ASN A 21 13.63 -37.10 -0.11
CA ASN A 21 12.87 -35.86 -0.31
C ASN A 21 13.38 -34.86 0.71
N THR A 22 14.35 -34.06 0.28
CA THR A 22 14.76 -32.82 0.93
C THR A 22 13.52 -31.94 1.04
N LEU A 23 12.96 -31.81 2.25
CA LEU A 23 12.04 -30.74 2.57
C LEU A 23 12.81 -29.41 2.42
N THR A 24 12.75 -28.84 1.22
CA THR A 24 13.31 -27.54 0.91
C THR A 24 12.57 -26.52 1.76
N LEU A 25 13.24 -26.02 2.80
CA LEU A 25 12.83 -24.80 3.49
C LEU A 25 12.68 -23.70 2.42
N PRO A 26 11.56 -22.95 2.39
CA PRO A 26 11.39 -21.90 1.40
C PRO A 26 12.56 -20.92 1.48
N GLU A 27 13.20 -20.66 0.34
CA GLU A 27 14.31 -19.73 0.24
C GLU A 27 13.87 -18.37 0.78
N LYS A 28 14.60 -17.82 1.76
CA LYS A 28 14.30 -16.55 2.44
C LYS A 28 14.11 -15.36 1.47
N ASN A 29 14.61 -15.47 0.25
CA ASN A 29 14.48 -14.46 -0.81
C ASN A 29 13.10 -14.45 -1.48
N GLY A 30 12.41 -15.60 -1.57
CA GLY A 30 11.08 -15.71 -2.18
C GLY A 30 10.02 -14.97 -1.36
N ALA A 31 9.95 -15.23 -0.05
CA ALA A 31 9.00 -14.59 0.85
C ALA A 31 9.18 -13.06 0.94
N LYS A 32 10.42 -12.56 0.84
CA LYS A 32 10.71 -11.12 0.86
C LYS A 32 10.28 -10.41 -0.43
N ARG A 33 10.36 -11.09 -1.57
CA ARG A 33 9.90 -10.55 -2.86
C ARG A 33 8.38 -10.52 -2.92
N GLU A 34 7.74 -11.61 -2.52
CA GLU A 34 6.28 -11.75 -2.47
C GLU A 34 5.62 -10.69 -1.58
N THR A 35 6.15 -10.47 -0.38
CA THR A 35 5.67 -9.40 0.52
C THR A 35 5.83 -7.99 -0.06
N LYS A 36 6.87 -7.74 -0.86
CA LYS A 36 7.08 -6.46 -1.56
C LYS A 36 6.06 -6.27 -2.67
N ASP A 37 5.78 -7.32 -3.43
CA ASP A 37 4.79 -7.28 -4.51
C ASP A 37 3.37 -7.07 -3.96
N HIS A 38 3.01 -7.75 -2.86
CA HIS A 38 1.74 -7.52 -2.16
C HIS A 38 1.60 -6.08 -1.66
N ARG A 39 2.68 -5.48 -1.12
CA ARG A 39 2.65 -4.09 -0.67
C ARG A 39 2.45 -3.10 -1.81
N ARG A 40 3.08 -3.36 -2.96
CA ARG A 40 2.91 -2.55 -4.17
C ARG A 40 1.49 -2.66 -4.71
N ILE A 41 0.96 -3.87 -4.84
CA ILE A 41 -0.42 -4.10 -5.30
C ILE A 41 -1.41 -3.41 -4.35
N LEU A 42 -1.22 -3.55 -3.05
CA LEU A 42 -2.04 -2.89 -2.03
C LEU A 42 -1.98 -1.35 -2.14
N GLY A 43 -0.79 -0.79 -2.39
CA GLY A 43 -0.62 0.65 -2.59
C GLY A 43 -1.46 1.16 -3.76
N LYS A 44 -1.34 0.48 -4.92
CA LYS A 44 -2.11 0.81 -6.13
C LYS A 44 -3.62 0.60 -5.97
N ALA A 45 -4.04 -0.49 -5.33
CA ALA A 45 -5.45 -0.69 -4.98
C ALA A 45 -5.97 0.43 -4.10
N GLY A 46 -5.13 0.97 -3.22
CA GLY A 46 -5.43 2.16 -2.44
C GLY A 46 -5.63 3.41 -3.30
N GLU A 47 -4.70 3.69 -4.22
CA GLU A 47 -4.81 4.81 -5.15
C GLU A 47 -6.06 4.70 -6.03
N GLU A 48 -6.39 3.50 -6.51
CA GLU A 48 -7.61 3.26 -7.30
C GLU A 48 -8.88 3.49 -6.46
N THR A 49 -8.89 3.00 -5.22
CA THR A 49 -10.00 3.20 -4.29
C THR A 49 -10.18 4.69 -3.98
N ALA A 50 -9.09 5.42 -3.73
CA ALA A 50 -9.11 6.86 -3.50
C ALA A 50 -9.59 7.62 -4.75
N ALA A 51 -9.16 7.24 -5.95
CA ALA A 51 -9.62 7.83 -7.19
C ALA A 51 -11.14 7.65 -7.39
N LYS A 52 -11.68 6.46 -7.09
CA LYS A 52 -13.12 6.20 -7.11
C LYS A 52 -13.87 7.08 -6.12
N ILE A 53 -13.40 7.19 -4.87
CA ILE A 53 -14.00 8.05 -3.84
C ILE A 53 -14.03 9.52 -4.30
N LEU A 54 -12.94 10.02 -4.87
CA LEU A 54 -12.86 11.40 -5.38
C LEU A 54 -13.85 11.61 -6.54
N SER A 55 -13.93 10.67 -7.49
CA SER A 55 -14.88 10.76 -8.60
C SER A 55 -16.33 10.64 -8.16
N GLU A 56 -16.65 9.79 -7.20
CA GLU A 56 -17.98 9.71 -6.57
C GLU A 56 -18.35 11.02 -5.85
N ALA A 57 -17.36 11.74 -5.30
CA ALA A 57 -17.53 13.07 -4.73
C ALA A 57 -17.57 14.20 -5.77
N GLY A 58 -17.52 13.88 -7.07
CA GLY A 58 -17.61 14.85 -8.17
C GLY A 58 -16.28 15.47 -8.60
N LEU A 59 -15.14 15.01 -8.08
CA LEU A 59 -13.82 15.49 -8.49
C LEU A 59 -13.34 14.75 -9.75
N VAL A 60 -12.69 15.49 -10.65
CA VAL A 60 -12.16 14.94 -11.90
C VAL A 60 -10.69 14.59 -11.72
N ILE A 61 -10.34 13.31 -11.84
CA ILE A 61 -8.94 12.87 -11.81
C ILE A 61 -8.22 13.37 -13.07
N ARG A 62 -7.15 14.13 -12.89
CA ARG A 62 -6.29 14.64 -13.96
C ARG A 62 -5.09 13.75 -14.19
N GLU A 63 -4.40 13.40 -13.11
CA GLU A 63 -3.19 12.58 -13.18
C GLU A 63 -3.13 11.61 -12.01
N ARG A 64 -2.41 10.51 -12.24
CA ARG A 64 -2.13 9.48 -11.26
C ARG A 64 -0.64 9.16 -11.32
N ASN A 65 0.00 8.93 -10.18
CA ASN A 65 1.41 8.57 -10.08
C ASN A 65 2.35 9.53 -10.84
N TRP A 66 2.11 10.85 -10.77
CA TRP A 66 2.97 11.82 -11.43
C TRP A 66 4.35 11.88 -10.77
N ARG A 67 5.43 11.91 -11.57
CA ARG A 67 6.81 11.79 -11.08
C ARG A 67 7.66 13.00 -11.45
N ALA A 68 8.38 13.53 -10.46
CA ALA A 68 9.32 14.65 -10.60
C ALA A 68 10.78 14.20 -10.43
N GLY A 69 11.22 13.25 -11.27
CA GLY A 69 12.58 12.71 -11.21
C GLY A 69 12.96 12.23 -9.79
N ARG A 70 14.06 12.75 -9.23
CA ARG A 70 14.55 12.38 -7.89
C ARG A 70 13.80 13.03 -6.73
N ILE A 71 12.95 14.03 -6.98
CA ILE A 71 12.25 14.76 -5.91
C ILE A 71 11.17 13.86 -5.30
N GLY A 72 10.41 13.15 -6.14
CA GLY A 72 9.39 12.21 -5.68
C GLY A 72 8.22 12.11 -6.65
N GLU A 73 7.08 11.72 -6.10
CA GLU A 73 5.84 11.47 -6.82
C GLU A 73 4.64 12.07 -6.09
N LEU A 74 3.60 12.37 -6.86
CA LEU A 74 2.26 12.72 -6.39
C LEU A 74 1.32 11.57 -6.74
N ASP A 75 0.60 11.05 -5.76
CA ASP A 75 -0.23 9.86 -5.95
C ASP A 75 -1.41 10.16 -6.88
N LEU A 76 -2.19 11.19 -6.56
CA LEU A 76 -3.31 11.66 -7.38
C LEU A 76 -3.33 13.18 -7.48
N ILE A 77 -3.77 13.66 -8.64
CA ILE A 77 -4.05 15.07 -8.91
C ILE A 77 -5.47 15.14 -9.47
N ALA A 78 -6.34 15.91 -8.84
CA ALA A 78 -7.74 16.03 -9.19
C ALA A 78 -8.18 17.49 -9.28
N HIS A 79 -9.28 17.75 -9.97
CA HIS A 79 -9.91 19.07 -10.03
C HIS A 79 -11.24 19.08 -9.27
N GLU A 80 -11.45 20.15 -8.49
CA GLU A 80 -12.73 20.50 -7.85
C GLU A 80 -13.07 21.93 -8.24
N GLY A 81 -13.92 22.10 -9.27
CA GLY A 81 -14.14 23.40 -9.90
C GLY A 81 -12.82 24.03 -10.37
N GLU A 82 -12.53 25.23 -9.89
CA GLU A 82 -11.31 26.00 -10.19
C GLU A 82 -10.13 25.67 -9.27
N LYS A 83 -10.18 24.59 -8.48
CA LYS A 83 -9.07 24.18 -7.61
C LYS A 83 -8.41 22.92 -8.15
N THR A 84 -7.09 22.87 -8.06
CA THR A 84 -6.35 21.61 -8.17
C THR A 84 -6.14 21.04 -6.77
N ILE A 85 -6.52 19.79 -6.59
CA ILE A 85 -6.35 19.03 -5.35
C ILE A 85 -5.26 17.98 -5.57
N ILE A 86 -4.18 18.09 -4.82
CA ILE A 86 -3.15 17.07 -4.73
C ILE A 86 -3.54 16.14 -3.59
N VAL A 87 -3.66 14.84 -3.87
CA VAL A 87 -4.09 13.87 -2.85
C VAL A 87 -2.98 12.87 -2.61
N GLU A 88 -2.48 12.82 -1.38
CA GLU A 88 -1.64 11.73 -0.89
C GLU A 88 -2.54 10.58 -0.39
N VAL A 89 -2.25 9.36 -0.82
CA VAL A 89 -3.02 8.16 -0.48
C VAL A 89 -2.22 7.28 0.47
N ARG A 90 -2.85 6.89 1.58
CA ARG A 90 -2.24 6.07 2.62
C ARG A 90 -3.05 4.81 2.85
N THR A 91 -2.49 3.65 2.52
CA THR A 91 -3.12 2.36 2.81
C THR A 91 -2.38 1.63 3.92
N ARG A 92 -3.12 1.13 4.92
CA ARG A 92 -2.54 0.37 6.03
C ARG A 92 -3.46 -0.73 6.51
N ILE A 93 -2.87 -1.78 7.10
CA ILE A 93 -3.61 -2.90 7.68
C ILE A 93 -3.31 -3.03 9.18
N GLY A 94 -4.39 -3.14 9.97
CA GLY A 94 -4.39 -3.70 11.33
C GLY A 94 -3.91 -2.80 12.47
N GLN A 95 -3.42 -1.58 12.23
CA GLN A 95 -3.24 -0.61 13.31
C GLN A 95 -4.37 0.42 13.28
N ARG A 96 -4.90 0.75 14.47
CA ARG A 96 -5.76 1.90 14.68
C ARG A 96 -5.03 3.13 14.11
N LEU A 97 -5.68 3.85 13.19
CA LEU A 97 -5.16 5.11 12.69
C LEU A 97 -4.96 6.03 13.92
N GLY A 98 -3.72 6.49 14.15
CA GLY A 98 -3.57 7.87 14.63
C GLY A 98 -4.24 8.78 13.60
N THR A 99 -4.65 9.99 13.98
CA THR A 99 -5.40 10.84 13.05
C THR A 99 -4.62 10.97 11.73
N PRO A 100 -5.26 11.00 10.54
CA PRO A 100 -4.51 11.11 9.29
C PRO A 100 -3.61 12.35 9.25
N LEU A 101 -3.95 13.40 10.02
CA LEU A 101 -3.09 14.55 10.31
C LEU A 101 -1.79 14.19 11.04
N GLU A 102 -1.83 13.32 12.05
CA GLU A 102 -0.63 12.80 12.73
C GLU A 102 0.26 11.97 11.78
N SER A 103 -0.31 11.42 10.71
CA SER A 103 0.41 10.57 9.76
C SER A 103 1.17 11.33 8.66
N VAL A 104 0.92 12.63 8.51
CA VAL A 104 1.62 13.48 7.53
C VAL A 104 2.44 14.52 8.27
N ASP A 105 3.67 14.14 8.59
CA ASP A 105 4.60 15.03 9.26
C ASP A 105 4.94 16.28 8.42
N ARG A 106 5.53 17.29 9.07
CA ARG A 106 5.93 18.55 8.41
C ARG A 106 6.86 18.33 7.22
N ARG A 107 7.69 17.27 7.23
CA ARG A 107 8.63 16.96 6.15
C ARG A 107 7.88 16.47 4.91
N LYS A 108 6.86 15.63 5.10
CA LYS A 108 6.01 15.13 4.02
C LYS A 108 5.19 16.28 3.41
N ILE A 109 4.62 17.17 4.22
CA ILE A 109 3.94 18.38 3.71
C ILE A 109 4.90 19.25 2.88
N ALA A 110 6.11 19.54 3.39
CA ALA A 110 7.09 20.33 2.65
C ALA A 110 7.47 19.69 1.30
N LYS A 111 7.61 18.36 1.27
CA LYS A 111 7.85 17.60 0.03
C LYS A 111 6.69 17.72 -0.94
N LEU A 112 5.45 17.54 -0.47
CA LEU A 112 4.25 17.66 -1.31
C LEU A 112 4.11 19.06 -1.89
N ARG A 113 4.36 20.12 -1.10
CA ARG A 113 4.37 21.51 -1.59
C ARG A 113 5.41 21.74 -2.69
N ARG A 114 6.62 21.18 -2.54
CA ARG A 114 7.66 21.27 -3.57
C ARG A 114 7.23 20.58 -4.87
N LEU A 115 6.66 19.38 -4.76
CA LEU A 115 6.16 18.63 -5.91
C LEU A 115 5.00 19.35 -6.60
N ALA A 116 4.04 19.84 -5.81
CA ALA A 116 2.90 20.62 -6.30
C ALA A 116 3.37 21.89 -7.03
N GLY A 117 4.36 22.61 -6.50
CA GLY A 117 4.95 23.77 -7.17
C GLY A 117 5.60 23.43 -8.52
N GLN A 118 6.29 22.30 -8.61
CA GLN A 118 6.86 21.84 -9.88
C GLN A 118 5.78 21.43 -10.88
N TRP A 119 4.77 20.67 -10.45
CA TRP A 119 3.65 20.30 -11.29
C TRP A 119 2.89 21.54 -11.80
N SER A 120 2.62 22.49 -10.91
CA SER A 120 2.01 23.78 -11.21
C SER A 120 2.79 24.56 -12.27
N SER A 121 4.11 24.63 -12.13
CA SER A 121 4.98 25.33 -13.07
C SER A 121 4.99 24.69 -14.45
N GLN A 122 5.02 23.35 -14.52
CA GLN A 122 5.00 22.62 -15.78
C GLN A 122 3.67 22.78 -16.52
N ASN A 123 2.57 22.85 -15.77
CA ASN A 123 1.22 22.97 -16.31
C ASN A 123 0.72 24.42 -16.44
N ARG A 124 1.57 25.41 -16.12
CA ARG A 124 1.23 26.85 -16.15
C ARG A 124 -0.05 27.18 -15.35
N LEU A 125 -0.26 26.45 -14.26
CA LEU A 125 -1.47 26.56 -13.45
C LEU A 125 -1.55 27.94 -12.81
N ARG A 126 -2.76 28.53 -12.79
CA ARG A 126 -3.06 29.79 -12.08
C ARG A 126 -4.08 29.61 -10.96
N GLN A 127 -4.71 28.44 -10.92
CA GLN A 127 -5.67 28.03 -9.92
C GLN A 127 -5.01 27.79 -8.55
N PRO A 128 -5.77 27.95 -7.44
CA PRO A 128 -5.33 27.49 -6.13
C PRO A 128 -5.04 25.98 -6.13
N ILE A 129 -3.97 25.61 -5.43
CA ILE A 129 -3.66 24.21 -5.11
C ILE A 129 -3.96 23.96 -3.64
N CYS A 130 -4.66 22.87 -3.35
CA CYS A 130 -4.83 22.34 -2.01
C CYS A 130 -4.18 20.96 -1.92
N ILE A 131 -3.69 20.61 -0.74
CA ILE A 131 -3.23 19.25 -0.46
C ILE A 131 -4.26 18.57 0.46
N ASP A 132 -4.73 17.41 0.02
CA ASP A 132 -5.63 16.52 0.76
C ASP A 132 -4.92 15.20 1.06
N VAL A 133 -5.45 14.45 2.03
CA VAL A 133 -4.97 13.12 2.39
C VAL A 133 -6.16 12.17 2.47
N ILE A 134 -6.05 11.03 1.78
CA ILE A 134 -7.00 9.93 1.92
C ILE A 134 -6.28 8.75 2.58
N ALA A 135 -6.77 8.35 3.74
CA ALA A 135 -6.30 7.17 4.46
C ALA A 135 -7.33 6.03 4.35
N LEU A 136 -6.83 4.84 4.02
CA LEU A 136 -7.58 3.58 3.92
C LEU A 136 -7.05 2.62 4.99
N GLY A 137 -7.84 2.44 6.05
CA GLY A 137 -7.55 1.56 7.17
C GLY A 137 -8.24 0.21 6.99
N LEU A 138 -7.47 -0.82 6.65
CA LEU A 138 -7.98 -2.18 6.53
C LEU A 138 -7.94 -2.93 7.87
N PRO A 139 -8.95 -3.75 8.17
CA PRO A 139 -8.97 -4.58 9.35
C PRO A 139 -7.87 -5.67 9.26
N PRO A 140 -7.35 -6.18 10.40
CA PRO A 140 -6.32 -7.24 10.41
C PRO A 140 -6.66 -8.45 9.53
N GLN A 141 -7.93 -8.83 9.48
CA GLN A 141 -8.45 -9.98 8.72
C GLN A 141 -8.25 -9.83 7.20
N ALA A 142 -8.14 -8.60 6.69
CA ALA A 142 -7.89 -8.36 5.26
C ALA A 142 -6.54 -8.94 4.79
N ARG A 143 -5.60 -9.24 5.71
CA ARG A 143 -4.30 -9.87 5.40
C ARG A 143 -4.43 -11.18 4.64
N GLU A 144 -5.43 -11.98 4.99
CA GLU A 144 -5.68 -13.29 4.38
C GLU A 144 -6.09 -13.17 2.91
N ARG A 145 -6.66 -12.02 2.51
CA ARG A 145 -7.12 -11.77 1.14
C ARG A 145 -6.05 -11.13 0.26
N LEU A 146 -5.00 -10.54 0.85
CA LEU A 146 -3.97 -9.80 0.10
C LEU A 146 -3.28 -10.58 -1.03
N PRO A 147 -2.99 -11.88 -0.91
CA PRO A 147 -2.38 -12.63 -2.01
C PRO A 147 -3.26 -12.68 -3.28
N HIS A 148 -4.55 -12.36 -3.15
CA HIS A 148 -5.54 -12.47 -4.22
C HIS A 148 -6.09 -11.12 -4.70
N ILE A 149 -5.69 -10.00 -4.09
CA ILE A 149 -6.13 -8.70 -4.56
C ILE A 149 -5.38 -8.30 -5.83
N LYS A 150 -6.03 -7.48 -6.66
CA LYS A 150 -5.47 -6.89 -7.86
C LYS A 150 -5.28 -5.38 -7.66
N GLU A 151 -4.50 -4.76 -8.53
CA GLU A 151 -4.23 -3.31 -8.47
C GLU A 151 -5.51 -2.46 -8.60
N ASP A 152 -6.59 -2.98 -9.17
CA ASP A 152 -7.89 -2.33 -9.37
C ASP A 152 -8.94 -2.65 -8.30
N THR A 153 -8.56 -3.48 -7.31
CA THR A 153 -9.47 -3.91 -6.23
C THR A 153 -9.90 -2.72 -5.40
N ASP A 154 -11.22 -2.53 -5.27
CA ASP A 154 -11.77 -1.54 -4.36
C ASP A 154 -11.64 -2.03 -2.91
N LEU A 155 -10.75 -1.39 -2.15
CA LEU A 155 -10.42 -1.80 -0.79
C LEU A 155 -11.60 -1.66 0.18
N ARG A 156 -12.64 -0.89 -0.15
CA ARG A 156 -13.88 -0.82 0.64
C ARG A 156 -14.57 -2.18 0.72
N THR A 157 -14.44 -3.01 -0.33
CA THR A 157 -14.96 -4.39 -0.36
C THR A 157 -14.21 -5.36 0.56
N LEU A 158 -13.06 -4.92 1.09
CA LEU A 158 -12.27 -5.63 2.09
C LEU A 158 -12.46 -5.04 3.49
N GLY A 159 -13.43 -4.13 3.67
CA GLY A 159 -13.72 -3.47 4.93
C GLY A 159 -12.80 -2.28 5.23
N ALA A 160 -12.17 -1.67 4.22
CA ALA A 160 -11.38 -0.47 4.46
C ALA A 160 -12.26 0.68 4.99
N GLU A 161 -11.90 1.20 6.16
CA GLU A 161 -12.41 2.47 6.66
C GLU A 161 -11.70 3.61 5.94
N VAL A 162 -12.48 4.58 5.47
CA VAL A 162 -11.98 5.74 4.73
C VAL A 162 -11.91 6.94 5.66
N THR A 163 -10.79 7.63 5.70
CA THR A 163 -10.71 8.99 6.26
C THR A 163 -10.13 9.94 5.23
N TRP A 164 -10.89 10.95 4.85
CA TRP A 164 -10.44 12.00 3.93
C TRP A 164 -10.29 13.31 4.69
N VAL A 165 -9.06 13.77 4.81
CA VAL A 165 -8.72 15.07 5.41
C VAL A 165 -8.45 16.07 4.29
N ARG A 166 -9.22 17.15 4.28
CA ARG A 166 -9.14 18.19 3.28
C ARG A 166 -8.24 19.34 3.75
N GLY A 167 -7.49 19.95 2.83
CA GLY A 167 -6.76 21.19 3.06
C GLY A 167 -5.69 21.11 4.15
N VAL A 168 -4.87 20.05 4.16
CA VAL A 168 -3.77 19.91 5.13
C VAL A 168 -2.63 20.89 4.89
N ALA A 169 -2.55 21.50 3.70
CA ALA A 169 -1.49 22.42 3.32
C ALA A 169 -1.80 23.31 2.11
#